data_AF-A0A353CW20-F1
#
_entry.id   AF-A0A353CW20-F1
#
_cell.length_a   1.000
_cell.length_b   1.000
_cell.length_c   1.000
_cell.angle_alpha   90.00
_cell.angle_beta   90.00
_cell.angle_gamma   90.00
#
_symmetry.space_group_name_H-M   'P 1'
#
loop_
_entity.id
_entity.type
_entity.pdbx_description
1 polymer ?
#
loop_
_entity_poly.entity_id
_entity_poly.type
_entity_poly.pdbx_seq_one_letter_code
_entity_poly.pdbx_strand_id
1 'polypeptide(L)'
;MEIKIPDFTKLTWQLNVAIIAAVFTVFSLIYNEKYIYYGLFTFAYGVIGASILPALENLLPGNKWRNYLVVQSILTVLWIAICMWFGFSSMRL
;
A
#
# COMPACT_ATOMS: atom_id res chain seq x y z
N MET A 1 -33.55 -3.25 1.11
CA MET A 1 -32.22 -3.60 0.57
C MET A 1 -31.32 -3.81 1.77
N GLU A 2 -30.97 -5.06 2.08
CA GLU A 2 -29.99 -5.35 3.13
C GLU A 2 -28.64 -4.79 2.69
N ILE A 3 -28.14 -3.79 3.41
CA ILE A 3 -26.80 -3.27 3.21
C ILE A 3 -25.86 -4.38 3.68
N LYS A 4 -25.39 -5.20 2.73
CA LYS A 4 -24.30 -6.15 2.99
C LYS A 4 -23.06 -5.33 3.29
N ILE A 5 -22.79 -5.11 4.58
CA ILE A 5 -21.53 -4.53 5.02
C ILE A 5 -20.43 -5.46 4.50
N PRO A 6 -19.50 -4.97 3.67
CA PRO A 6 -18.43 -5.80 3.14
C PRO A 6 -17.62 -6.37 4.31
N ASP A 7 -17.44 -7.68 4.32
CA ASP A 7 -16.71 -8.38 5.37
C ASP A 7 -15.21 -8.07 5.27
N PHE A 8 -14.75 -7.13 6.09
CA PHE A 8 -13.36 -6.66 6.12
C PHE A 8 -12.37 -7.73 6.59
N THR A 9 -12.81 -8.86 7.13
CA THR A 9 -11.89 -9.96 7.44
C THR A 9 -11.44 -10.74 6.19
N LYS A 10 -12.11 -10.55 5.05
CA LYS A 10 -11.71 -11.09 3.73
C LYS A 10 -10.90 -10.09 2.90
N LEU A 11 -10.65 -8.90 3.44
CA LEU A 11 -9.79 -7.93 2.78
C LEU A 11 -8.36 -8.48 2.74
N THR A 12 -7.72 -8.41 1.57
CA THR A 12 -6.29 -8.68 1.47
C THR A 12 -5.55 -7.72 2.40
N TRP A 13 -4.49 -8.18 3.05
CA TRP A 13 -3.76 -7.35 4.02
C TRP A 13 -3.24 -6.05 3.38
N GLN A 14 -2.95 -6.08 2.07
CA GLN A 14 -2.58 -4.91 1.28
C GLN A 14 -3.69 -3.86 1.23
N LEU A 15 -4.96 -4.27 1.19
CA LEU A 15 -6.09 -3.35 1.23
C LEU A 15 -6.29 -2.77 2.64
N ASN A 16 -5.99 -3.54 3.70
CA ASN A 16 -5.95 -2.99 5.06
C ASN A 16 -4.87 -1.92 5.21
N VAL A 17 -3.68 -2.15 4.64
CA VAL A 17 -2.60 -1.16 4.59
C VAL A 17 -3.04 0.09 3.82
N ALA A 18 -3.73 -0.08 2.68
CA ALA A 18 -4.27 1.05 1.94
C ALA A 18 -5.26 1.87 2.78
N ILE A 19 -6.20 1.22 3.47
CA ILE A 19 -7.19 1.93 4.31
C ILE A 19 -6.49 2.71 5.45
N ILE A 20 -5.58 2.06 6.17
CA ILE A 20 -4.83 2.71 7.26
C ILE A 20 -4.03 3.90 6.72
N ALA A 21 -3.40 3.74 5.55
CA ALA A 21 -2.64 4.81 4.91
C ALA A 21 -3.52 5.96 4.43
N ALA A 22 -4.73 5.68 3.94
CA ALA A 22 -5.72 6.70 3.58
C ALA A 22 -6.15 7.50 4.81
N VAL A 23 -6.47 6.81 5.90
CA VAL A 23 -6.81 7.44 7.19
C VAL A 23 -5.65 8.29 7.69
N PHE A 24 -4.42 7.76 7.67
CA PHE A 24 -3.22 8.51 8.02
C PHE A 24 -3.04 9.76 7.15
N THR A 25 -3.29 9.67 5.84
CA THR A 25 -3.21 10.82 4.92
C THR A 25 -4.20 11.92 5.32
N VAL A 26 -5.44 11.55 5.65
CA VAL A 26 -6.46 12.50 6.13
C VAL A 26 -6.01 13.19 7.43
N PHE A 27 -5.49 12.43 8.38
CA PHE A 27 -4.97 13.02 9.63
C PHE A 27 -3.72 13.87 9.39
N SER A 28 -2.84 13.49 8.46
CA SER A 28 -1.65 14.28 8.14
C SER A 28 -2.01 15.67 7.60
N LEU A 29 -3.10 15.79 6.83
CA LEU A 29 -3.60 17.08 6.36
C LEU A 29 -4.05 18.00 7.51
N ILE A 30 -4.53 17.43 8.60
CA ILE A 30 -5.02 18.19 9.77
C ILE A 30 -3.86 18.59 10.68
N TYR A 31 -2.91 17.67 10.92
CA TYR A 31 -1.88 17.85 11.94
C TYR A 31 -0.54 18.36 11.40
N ASN A 32 -0.08 17.84 10.25
CA ASN A 32 1.19 18.25 9.65
C ASN A 32 1.30 17.75 8.19
N GLU A 33 1.11 18.69 7.27
CA GLU A 33 1.13 18.45 5.82
C GLU A 33 2.46 17.89 5.30
N LYS A 34 3.58 18.07 6.01
CA LYS A 34 4.88 17.51 5.61
C LYS A 34 4.85 15.98 5.52
N TYR A 35 3.95 15.33 6.27
CA TYR A 35 3.85 13.86 6.28
C TYR A 35 2.86 13.29 5.26
N ILE A 36 2.17 14.12 4.47
CA ILE A 36 1.16 13.66 3.52
C ILE A 36 1.70 12.64 2.52
N TYR A 37 2.94 12.84 2.08
CA TYR A 37 3.59 11.98 1.11
C TYR A 37 3.74 10.53 1.62
N TYR A 38 4.03 10.33 2.91
CA TYR A 38 4.15 8.99 3.48
C TYR A 38 2.82 8.23 3.46
N GLY A 39 1.73 8.92 3.78
CA GLY A 39 0.38 8.36 3.68
C GLY A 39 0.03 7.99 2.25
N LEU A 40 0.29 8.90 1.32
CA LEU A 40 -0.09 8.74 -0.08
C LEU A 40 0.71 7.62 -0.78
N PHE A 41 2.01 7.50 -0.50
CA PHE A 41 2.83 6.40 -1.03
C PHE A 41 2.49 5.05 -0.40
N THR A 42 2.16 5.02 0.89
CA THR A 42 1.73 3.78 1.56
C THR A 42 0.35 3.34 1.08
N PHE A 43 -0.53 4.29 0.74
CA PHE A 43 -1.81 4.03 0.09
C PHE A 43 -1.59 3.41 -1.30
N ALA A 44 -0.76 4.03 -2.13
CA ALA A 44 -0.42 3.52 -3.45
C ALA A 44 0.19 2.11 -3.37
N TYR A 45 1.09 1.87 -2.42
CA TYR A 45 1.65 0.55 -2.13
C TYR A 45 0.56 -0.50 -1.89
N GLY A 46 -0.41 -0.20 -1.02
CA GLY A 46 -1.50 -1.13 -0.70
C GLY A 46 -2.42 -1.42 -1.90
N VAL A 47 -2.79 -0.38 -2.67
CA VAL A 47 -3.64 -0.52 -3.86
C VAL A 47 -2.94 -1.32 -4.95
N ILE A 48 -1.67 -1.00 -5.22
CA ILE A 48 -0.86 -1.69 -6.23
C ILE A 48 -0.64 -3.15 -5.80
N GLY A 49 -0.30 -3.41 -4.54
CA GLY A 49 -0.12 -4.76 -4.02
C GLY A 49 -1.38 -5.63 -4.09
N ALA A 50 -2.54 -5.03 -3.81
CA ALA A 50 -3.84 -5.71 -3.94
C ALA A 50 -4.20 -6.04 -5.40
N SER A 51 -3.68 -5.27 -6.37
CA SER A 51 -3.99 -5.41 -7.80
C SER A 51 -3.00 -6.30 -8.56
N ILE A 52 -1.69 -6.13 -8.30
CA ILE A 52 -0.61 -6.85 -9.01
C ILE A 52 -0.58 -8.32 -8.64
N LEU A 53 -0.79 -8.65 -7.36
CA LEU A 53 -0.71 -10.03 -6.89
C LEU A 53 -1.71 -10.97 -7.62
N PRO A 54 -3.03 -10.68 -7.68
CA PRO A 54 -3.96 -11.52 -8.42
C PRO A 54 -3.68 -11.51 -9.94
N ALA A 55 -3.25 -10.38 -10.50
CA ALA A 55 -2.87 -10.32 -11.92
C ALA A 55 -1.68 -11.24 -12.24
N LEU A 56 -0.66 -11.26 -11.37
CA LEU A 56 0.50 -12.12 -11.54
C LEU A 56 0.17 -13.60 -11.30
N GLU A 57 -0.69 -13.92 -10.33
CA GLU A 57 -1.17 -15.28 -10.11
C GLU A 57 -1.98 -15.82 -11.30
N ASN A 58 -2.74 -14.96 -11.99
CA ASN A 58 -3.47 -15.34 -13.22
C ASN A 58 -2.52 -15.57 -14.40
N LEU A 59 -1.40 -14.82 -14.49
CA LEU A 59 -0.42 -14.96 -15.57
C LEU A 59 0.57 -16.12 -15.33
N LEU A 60 0.98 -16.34 -14.08
CA LEU A 60 1.99 -17.33 -13.69
C LEU A 60 1.47 -18.19 -12.52
N PRO A 61 0.51 -19.10 -12.75
CA PRO A 61 -0.14 -19.85 -11.67
C PRO A 61 0.77 -20.88 -10.97
N GLY A 62 1.95 -21.17 -11.53
CA GLY A 62 2.80 -22.28 -11.13
C GLY A 62 3.36 -22.22 -9.70
N ASN A 63 3.47 -21.04 -9.07
CA ASN A 63 3.93 -20.95 -7.69
C ASN A 63 3.43 -19.66 -6.99
N LYS A 64 2.22 -19.72 -6.42
CA LYS A 64 1.59 -18.58 -5.72
C LYS A 64 2.45 -18.00 -4.60
N TRP A 65 3.09 -18.85 -3.81
CA TRP A 65 3.96 -18.41 -2.72
C TRP A 65 5.18 -17.63 -3.23
N ARG A 66 5.83 -18.13 -4.29
CA ARG A 66 6.95 -17.42 -4.92
C ARG A 66 6.50 -16.07 -5.50
N ASN A 67 5.35 -16.04 -6.19
CA ASN A 67 4.81 -14.80 -6.77
C ASN A 67 4.48 -13.78 -5.68
N TYR A 68 3.88 -14.23 -4.57
CA TYR A 68 3.64 -13.39 -3.41
C TYR A 68 4.93 -12.78 -2.87
N LEU A 69 5.96 -13.60 -2.62
CA LEU A 69 7.25 -13.11 -2.12
C LEU A 69 7.90 -12.12 -3.09
N VAL A 70 7.92 -12.43 -4.40
CA VAL A 70 8.51 -11.56 -5.41
C VAL A 70 7.80 -10.21 -5.46
N VAL A 71 6.46 -10.20 -5.57
CA VAL A 71 5.67 -8.96 -5.61
C VAL A 71 5.88 -8.15 -4.33
N GLN A 72 5.84 -8.81 -3.17
CA GLN A 72 5.99 -8.12 -1.90
C GLN A 72 7.39 -7.57 -1.67
N SER A 73 8.44 -8.33 -2.01
CA SER A 73 9.81 -7.85 -1.91
C SER A 73 10.05 -6.65 -2.83
N ILE A 74 9.60 -6.71 -4.09
CA ILE A 74 9.76 -5.59 -5.03
C ILE A 74 9.00 -4.36 -4.53
N LEU A 75 7.73 -4.51 -4.15
CA LEU A 75 6.92 -3.39 -3.66
C LEU A 75 7.48 -2.79 -2.37
N THR A 76 8.01 -3.62 -1.46
CA THR A 76 8.62 -3.15 -0.21
C THR A 76 9.89 -2.36 -0.49
N VAL A 77 10.76 -2.85 -1.38
CA VAL A 77 12.00 -2.14 -1.76
C VAL A 77 11.66 -0.80 -2.42
N LEU A 78 10.70 -0.77 -3.34
CA LEU A 78 10.25 0.48 -3.98
C LEU A 78 9.66 1.47 -2.96
N TRP A 79 8.81 0.98 -2.05
CA TRP A 79 8.23 1.82 -1.00
C TRP A 79 9.30 2.42 -0.09
N ILE A 80 10.27 1.61 0.37
CA ILE A 80 11.40 2.09 1.19
C ILE A 80 12.20 3.14 0.43
N ALA A 81 12.55 2.88 -0.83
CA ALA A 81 13.34 3.82 -1.65
C ALA A 81 12.64 5.18 -1.79
N ILE A 82 11.32 5.17 -2.04
CA ILE A 82 10.51 6.39 -2.14
C ILE A 82 10.44 7.10 -0.78
N CYS A 83 10.16 6.38 0.31
CA CYS A 83 10.10 6.96 1.65
C CYS A 83 11.44 7.60 2.08
N MET A 84 12.57 6.97 1.75
CA MET A 84 13.89 7.55 2.00
C MET A 84 14.11 8.80 1.15
N TRP A 85 13.80 8.76 -0.14
CA TRP A 85 13.97 9.92 -1.03
C TRP A 85 13.21 11.14 -0.53
N PHE A 86 11.92 10.96 -0.18
CA PHE A 86 11.10 12.04 0.34
C PHE A 86 11.52 12.48 1.75
N GLY A 87 11.94 11.54 2.61
CA GLY A 87 12.48 11.87 3.93
C GLY A 87 13.76 12.70 3.87
N PHE A 88 14.69 12.35 2.97
CA PHE A 88 15.90 13.15 2.75
C PHE A 88 15.58 14.51 2.14
N SER A 89 14.60 14.60 1.24
CA SER A 89 14.19 15.89 0.67
C SER A 89 13.55 16.81 1.71
N SER A 90 12.76 16.27 2.64
CA SER A 90 12.08 17.03 3.69
C SER A 90 13.03 17.56 4.78
N MET A 91 14.22 16.98 4.95
CA MET A 91 15.22 17.44 5.92
C MET A 91 16.15 18.54 5.37
N ARG A 92 16.13 18.79 4.06
CA ARG A 92 16.98 19.78 3.38
C ARG A 92 16.31 21.15 3.17
N LEU A 93 15.04 21.29 3.58
CA LEU A 93 14.22 22.51 3.51
C LEU A 93 13.96 23.06 4.91
#